data_AF-A0AA92NTG9-F1
#
_entry.id   AF-A0AA92NTG9-F1
#
_cell.length_a   1.000
_cell.length_b   1.000
_cell.length_c   1.000
_cell.angle_alpha   90.00
_cell.angle_beta   90.00
_cell.angle_gamma   90.00
#
_symmetry.space_group_name_H-M   'P 1'
#
loop_
_entity.id
_entity.type
_entity.pdbx_description
1 polymer ?
#
loop_
_entity_poly.entity_id
_entity_poly.type
_entity_poly.pdbx_seq_one_letter_code
_entity_poly.pdbx_strand_id
1 'polypeptide(L)' 'MVEIHHVGSTSVRGLSAKPVIDVLPVVRDIARVDTYNSEMLAYGCFFIPSKYPNILHVDGYF' A
#
# COMPACT_ATOMS: atom_id res chain seq x y z
N MET A 1 -11.73 4.81 6.23
CA MET A 1 -11.14 4.96 4.89
C MET A 1 -11.77 6.16 4.21
N VAL A 2 -10.98 6.92 3.45
CA VAL A 2 -11.47 8.09 2.68
C VAL A 2 -11.56 7.71 1.21
N GLU A 3 -10.46 7.20 0.65
CA GLU A 3 -10.34 6.82 -0.77
C GLU A 3 -9.35 5.65 -0.94
N ILE A 4 -9.39 5.02 -2.12
CA ILE A 4 -8.38 4.06 -2.58
C ILE A 4 -8.00 4.46 -4.00
N HIS A 5 -6.71 4.57 -4.27
CA HIS A 5 -6.19 4.84 -5.61
C HIS A 5 -5.38 3.65 -6.13
N HIS A 6 -5.60 3.25 -7.38
CA HIS A 6 -4.70 2.36 -8.11
C HIS A 6 -3.52 3.18 -8.62
N VAL A 7 -2.32 2.87 -8.12
CA VAL A 7 -1.08 3.59 -8.42
C VAL A 7 -0.06 2.64 -9.03
N GLY A 8 1.16 3.14 -9.30
CA GLY A 8 2.22 2.34 -9.92
C GLY A 8 2.03 2.14 -11.43
N SER A 9 2.92 1.37 -12.05
CA SER A 9 2.95 1.21 -13.51
C SER A 9 1.72 0.48 -14.07
N THR A 10 1.10 -0.41 -13.28
CA THR A 10 -0.09 -1.15 -13.71
C THR A 10 -1.35 -0.29 -13.79
N SER A 11 -1.37 0.92 -13.22
CA SER A 11 -2.49 1.86 -13.36
C SER A 11 -2.46 2.67 -14.66
N VAL A 12 -1.34 2.63 -15.40
CA VAL A 12 -1.18 3.32 -16.68
C VAL A 12 -1.56 2.40 -17.84
N ARG A 13 -2.67 2.69 -18.50
CA ARG A 13 -3.13 1.91 -19.65
C ARG A 13 -2.09 1.91 -20.77
N GLY A 14 -1.72 0.72 -21.24
CA GLY A 14 -0.78 0.52 -22.34
C GLY A 14 0.69 0.58 -21.93
N LEU A 15 1.00 0.77 -20.65
CA LEU A 15 2.36 0.68 -20.14
C LEU A 15 2.71 -0.79 -19.85
N SER A 16 3.84 -1.26 -20.38
CA SER A 16 4.40 -2.54 -19.96
C SER A 16 4.88 -2.45 -18.52
N ALA A 17 4.40 -3.36 -17.67
CA ALA A 17 4.64 -3.34 -16.24
C ALA A 17 4.83 -4.76 -15.72
N LYS A 18 5.53 -4.90 -14.59
CA LYS A 18 5.48 -6.15 -13.80
C LYS A 18 4.02 -6.40 -13.38
N PRO A 19 3.57 -7.67 -13.26
CA PRO A 19 2.20 -8.00 -12.88
C PRO A 19 1.98 -7.82 -11.36
N VAL A 20 2.25 -6.62 -10.85
CA VAL A 20 2.13 -6.21 -9.44
C VAL A 20 1.19 -5.02 -9.37
N ILE A 21 0.20 -5.08 -8.47
CA ILE A 21 -0.82 -4.04 -8.31
C ILE A 21 -0.48 -3.22 -7.06
N ASP A 22 -0.15 -1.95 -7.25
CA ASP A 22 0.10 -1.01 -6.16
C ASP A 22 -1.18 -0.23 -5.83
N VAL A 23 -1.57 -0.19 -4.56
CA VAL A 23 -2.74 0.57 -4.09
C VAL A 23 -2.35 1.56 -3.02
N LEU A 24 -2.91 2.78 -3.08
CA LEU A 24 -2.71 3.83 -2.10
C LEU A 24 -4.03 4.11 -1.35
N PRO A 25 -4.24 3.53 -0.16
CA PRO A 25 -5.38 3.84 0.68
C PRO A 25 -5.18 5.19 1.38
N VAL A 26 -6.16 6.09 1.25
CA VAL A 26 -6.20 7.37 1.96
C VAL A 26 -7.04 7.21 3.22
N VAL A 27 -6.49 7.57 4.37
CA VAL A 27 -7.14 7.47 5.68
C VAL A 27 -7.19 8.82 6.38
N ARG A 28 -8.16 8.99 7.28
CA ARG A 28 -8.29 10.22 8.08
C ARG A 28 -7.25 10.30 9.20
N ASP A 29 -6.79 9.14 9.67
CA ASP A 29 -5.87 8.98 10.79
C ASP A 29 -5.01 7.74 10.54
N ILE A 30 -3.69 7.95 10.42
CA ILE A 30 -2.72 6.90 10.13
C ILE A 30 -2.47 6.00 11.34
N ALA A 31 -2.58 6.53 12.57
CA ALA A 31 -2.33 5.76 13.79
C ALA A 31 -3.36 4.64 13.99
N ARG A 32 -4.55 4.80 13.40
CA ARG A 32 -5.60 3.78 13.42
C ARG A 32 -5.33 2.62 12.46
N VAL A 33 -4.40 2.76 11.51
CA VAL A 33 -4.12 1.70 10.54
C VAL A 33 -3.46 0.50 11.24
N ASP A 34 -2.61 0.76 12.22
CA ASP A 34 -1.91 -0.28 12.98
C ASP A 34 -2.85 -1.26 13.69
N THR A 35 -4.07 -0.83 14.05
CA THR A 35 -5.06 -1.70 14.69
C THR A 35 -5.59 -2.80 13.77
N TYR A 36 -5.39 -2.67 12.46
CA TYR A 36 -5.85 -3.64 11.46
C TYR A 36 -4.76 -4.63 11.04
N ASN A 37 -3.55 -4.57 11.63
CA ASN A 37 -2.43 -5.43 11.23
C ASN A 37 -2.76 -6.93 11.30
N SER A 38 -3.48 -7.38 12.34
CA SER A 38 -3.89 -8.79 12.45
C SER A 38 -4.86 -9.22 11.35
N GLU A 39 -5.80 -8.35 10.98
CA GLU A 39 -6.75 -8.62 9.89
C GLU A 39 -6.03 -8.63 8.54
N MET A 40 -5.14 -7.66 8.30
CA MET A 40 -4.32 -7.59 7.08
C MET A 40 -3.48 -8.85 6.89
N LEU A 41 -2.87 -9.36 7.97
CA LEU A 41 -2.09 -10.60 7.93
C LEU A 41 -2.96 -11.82 7.57
N ALA A 42 -4.22 -11.86 8.04
CA ALA A 42 -5.15 -12.92 7.68
C ALA A 42 -5.49 -12.93 6.17
N TYR A 43 -5.37 -11.77 5.50
CA TYR A 43 -5.52 -11.64 4.05
C TYR A 43 -4.20 -11.75 3.28
N GLY A 44 -3.08 -12.08 3.95
CA GLY A 44 -1.77 -12.23 3.32
C GLY A 44 -1.01 -10.91 3.11
N CYS A 45 -1.49 -9.80 3.67
CA CYS A 45 -0.81 -8.51 3.66
C CYS A 45 -0.02 -8.32 4.96
N PHE A 46 1.26 -8.00 4.87
CA PHE A 46 2.10 -7.73 6.04
C PHE A 46 2.52 -6.26 6.07
N PHE A 47 2.57 -5.69 7.27
CA PHE A 47 3.09 -4.35 7.47
C PHE A 47 4.62 -4.37 7.33
N ILE A 48 5.16 -3.51 6.46
CA ILE A 48 6.59 -3.31 6.32
C ILE A 48 6.97 -2.08 7.15
N PRO A 49 7.69 -2.26 8.27
CA PRO A 49 8.14 -1.14 9.08
C PRO A 49 9.17 -0.31 8.31
N SER A 50 8.82 0.92 8.01
CA SER A 50 9.69 1.91 7.40
C SER A 50 10.49 2.67 8.47
N LYS A 51 11.72 3.10 8.14
CA LYS A 51 12.55 4.00 8.97
C LYS A 51 11.87 5.37 9.21
N TYR A 52 10.83 5.68 8.43
CA TYR A 52 10.00 6.88 8.57
C TYR A 52 8.57 6.45 8.93
N PRO A 53 8.10 6.69 10.16
CA PRO A 53 6.88 6.09 10.71
C PRO A 53 5.57 6.51 10.00
N ASN A 54 5.63 7.47 9.07
CA ASN A 54 4.45 8.01 8.37
C ASN A 54 4.53 7.86 6.84
N ILE A 55 5.49 7.08 6.32
CA ILE A 55 5.62 6.81 4.88
C ILE A 55 5.71 5.31 4.69
N LEU A 56 4.69 4.74 4.06
CA LEU A 56 4.74 3.39 3.48
C LEU A 56 5.73 3.43 2.31
N HIS A 57 6.97 3.03 2.56
CA HIS A 57 7.96 2.86 1.52
C HIS A 57 7.80 1.44 0.97
N VAL A 58 7.43 1.32 -0.30
CA VAL A 58 7.51 0.04 -1.02
C VAL A 58 8.95 -0.05 -1.50
N ASP A 59 9.79 -0.80 -0.79
CA ASP A 59 11.21 -0.92 -1.15
C ASP A 59 11.35 -1.38 -2.60
N GLY A 60 12.21 -0.67 -3.31
CA GLY A 60 12.34 -0.67 -4.76
C GLY A 60 12.41 -2.06 -5.38
N TYR A 61 11.32 -2.43 -6.05
CA TYR A 61 11.32 -3.29 -7.23
C TYR A 61 10.24 -2.82 -8.21
N PHE A 62 10.28 -1.55 -8.62
CA PHE A 62 9.78 -1.18 -9.95
C PHE A 62 10.54 -1.94 -11.04
#